data_AF-A0A377LWP3-F1
#
_entry.id   AF-A0A377LWP3-F1
#
_cell.length_a   1.000
_cell.length_b   1.000
_cell.length_c   1.000
_cell.angle_alpha   90.00
_cell.angle_beta   90.00
_cell.angle_gamma   90.00
#
_symmetry.space_group_name_H-M   'P 1'
#
loop_
_entity.id
_entity.type
_entity.pdbx_description
1 polymer ?
#
loop_
_entity_poly.entity_id
_entity_poly.type
_entity_poly.pdbx_seq_one_letter_code
_entity_poly.pdbx_strand_id
1 'polypeptide(L)' 'MNKFVEMSTFVSVVESQSFVGAAAKLGTSKSVVSQRVKMLEKRLGASLLERGPPLA' A
#
# COMPACT_ATOMS: atom_id res chain seq x y z
N MET A 1 1.48 16.18 -1.76
CA MET A 1 1.75 14.76 -2.11
C MET A 1 0.95 14.39 -3.34
N ASN A 2 1.48 13.53 -4.22
CA ASN A 2 0.84 13.20 -5.49
C ASN A 2 -0.23 12.11 -5.29
N LYS A 3 -1.51 12.47 -5.46
CA LYS A 3 -2.68 11.59 -5.27
C LYS A 3 -2.58 10.29 -6.07
N PHE A 4 -2.05 10.38 -7.29
CA PHE A 4 -1.92 9.21 -8.18
C PHE A 4 -0.89 8.21 -7.66
N VAL A 5 0.15 8.69 -6.99
CA VAL A 5 1.21 7.83 -6.43
C VAL A 5 0.68 6.99 -5.27
N GLU A 6 -0.19 7.54 -4.43
CA GLU A 6 -0.85 6.80 -3.34
C GLU A 6 -1.74 5.67 -3.89
N MET A 7 -2.56 5.99 -4.89
CA MET A 7 -3.47 5.03 -5.52
C MET A 7 -2.70 3.92 -6.26
N SER A 8 -1.70 4.26 -7.06
CA SER A 8 -0.89 3.26 -7.76
C SER A 8 -0.10 2.38 -6.79
N THR A 9 0.39 2.96 -5.69
CA THR A 9 1.08 2.19 -4.64
C THR A 9 0.15 1.18 -4.00
N PHE A 10 -1.11 1.55 -3.70
CA PHE A 10 -2.10 0.61 -3.18
C PHE A 10 -2.39 -0.52 -4.16
N VAL A 11 -2.62 -0.23 -5.44
CA VAL A 11 -2.83 -1.25 -6.48
C VAL A 11 -1.65 -2.23 -6.51
N SER A 12 -0.41 -1.74 -6.52
CA SER A 12 0.78 -2.60 -6.49
C SER A 12 0.85 -3.48 -5.23
N VAL A 13 0.41 -3.00 -4.06
CA VAL A 13 0.36 -3.80 -2.83
C VAL A 13 -0.63 -4.94 -2.94
N VAL A 14 -1.83 -4.68 -3.49
CA VAL A 14 -2.88 -5.68 -3.68
C VAL A 14 -2.43 -6.72 -4.71
N GLU A 15 -1.91 -6.30 -5.86
CA GLU A 15 -1.41 -7.20 -6.91
C GLU A 15 -0.23 -8.07 -6.46
N SER A 16 0.65 -7.52 -5.62
CA SER A 16 1.79 -8.27 -5.08
C SER A 16 1.45 -9.06 -3.82
N GLN A 17 0.25 -8.88 -3.24
CA GLN A 17 -0.14 -9.39 -1.92
C GLN A 17 0.93 -9.17 -0.84
N SER A 18 1.76 -8.12 -0.99
CA SER A 18 2.97 -7.92 -0.20
C SER A 18 3.46 -6.49 -0.30
N PHE A 19 3.70 -5.86 0.86
CA PHE A 19 4.34 -4.55 0.94
C PHE A 19 5.80 -4.59 0.46
N VAL A 20 6.50 -5.71 0.67
CA VAL A 20 7.89 -5.88 0.23
C VAL A 20 7.92 -6.10 -1.29
N GLY A 21 7.02 -6.94 -1.82
CA GLY A 21 6.89 -7.16 -3.26
C GLY A 21 6.52 -5.89 -4.02
N ALA A 22 5.59 -5.09 -3.48
CA ALA A 22 5.24 -3.80 -4.05
C ALA A 22 6.39 -2.79 -4.00
N ALA A 23 7.15 -2.76 -2.89
CA ALA A 23 8.32 -1.91 -2.76
C ALA A 23 9.39 -2.24 -3.83
N ALA A 24 9.65 -3.53 -4.06
CA ALA A 24 10.56 -3.98 -5.11
C ALA A 24 10.08 -3.56 -6.51
N LYS A 25 8.79 -3.76 -6.83
CA LYS A 25 8.20 -3.33 -8.12
C LYS A 25 8.27 -1.81 -8.33
N LEU A 26 8.07 -1.04 -7.28
CA LEU A 26 8.02 0.43 -7.32
C LEU A 26 9.40 1.09 -7.16
N GLY A 27 10.48 0.31 -7.05
CA GLY A 27 11.84 0.83 -6.85
C GLY A 27 11.98 1.67 -5.58
N THR A 28 11.30 1.30 -4.50
CA THR A 28 11.25 2.08 -3.26
C THR A 28 11.33 1.18 -2.03
N SER A 29 11.23 1.76 -0.83
CA SER A 29 11.29 1.00 0.42
C SER A 29 9.89 0.60 0.92
N LYS A 30 9.83 -0.48 1.71
CA LYS A 30 8.61 -0.90 2.43
C LYS A 30 8.01 0.24 3.26
N SER A 31 8.84 1.06 3.91
CA SER A 31 8.37 2.18 4.74
C SER A 31 7.65 3.24 3.91
N VAL A 32 8.18 3.58 2.73
CA VAL A 32 7.54 4.52 1.79
C VAL A 32 6.20 3.95 1.29
N VAL A 33 6.16 2.68 0.91
CA VAL A 33 4.90 2.01 0.49
C VAL A 33 3.87 2.06 1.61
N SER A 34 4.26 1.66 2.82
CA SER A 34 3.39 1.67 4.00
C SER A 34 2.83 3.07 4.30
N GLN A 35 3.68 4.10 4.22
CA GLN A 35 3.27 5.49 4.44
C GLN A 35 2.27 5.95 3.37
N ARG A 36 2.52 5.66 2.09
CA ARG A 36 1.61 6.01 0.99
C ARG A 36 0.23 5.38 1.14
N VAL A 37 0.17 4.10 1.52
CA VAL A 37 -1.09 3.41 1.80
C VAL A 37 -1.80 4.04 3.00
N LYS A 38 -1.09 4.31 4.11
CA LYS A 38 -1.69 5.00 5.27
C LYS A 38 -2.24 6.38 4.92
N MET A 39 -1.57 7.11 4.03
CA MET A 39 -2.02 8.42 3.59
C MET A 39 -3.26 8.33 2.69
N LEU A 40 -3.34 7.30 1.84
CA LEU A 40 -4.54 6.99 1.08
C LEU A 40 -5.72 6.69 1.99
N GLU A 41 -5.55 5.78 2.96
CA GLU A 41 -6.58 5.41 3.94
C GLU A 41 -7.05 6.63 4.73
N LYS A 42 -6.12 7.45 5.23
CA LYS A 42 -6.43 8.69 5.95
C LYS A 42 -7.24 9.67 5.10
N ARG A 43 -6.89 9.81 3.82
CA ARG A 43 -7.58 10.72 2.90
C ARG A 43 -8.98 10.25 2.55
N LEU A 44 -9.17 8.94 2.44
CA LEU A 44 -10.47 8.34 2.15
C LEU A 44 -11.35 8.19 3.41
N GLY A 45 -10.76 8.26 4.60
CA GLY A 45 -11.46 8.00 5.85
C GLY A 45 -11.87 6.52 6.01
N ALA A 46 -11.17 5.61 5.34
CA ALA A 46 -11.50 4.19 5.29
C ALA A 46 -10.23 3.32 5.35
N SER A 47 -10.35 2.14 5.98
CA SER A 47 -9.31 1.10 5.91
C SER A 47 -9.44 0.35 4.59
N LEU A 48 -8.36 0.28 3.81
CA LEU A 48 -8.38 -0.39 2.51
C LEU A 48 -7.80 -1.80 2.55
N LEU A 49 -6.99 -2.10 3.56
CA LEU A 49 -6.38 -3.40 3.75
C LEU A 49 -6.75 -3.96 5.12
N GLU A 50 -7.25 -5.19 5.14
CA GLU A 50 -7.36 -5.96 6.36
C GLU A 50 -5.99 -6.53 6.72
N ARG A 51 -5.48 -6.14 7.89
CA ARG A 51 -4.21 -6.64 8.43
C ARG A 51 -4.54 -7.77 9.40
N GLY A 52 -4.95 -8.91 8.86
CA GLY A 52 -5.17 -10.14 9.63
C GLY A 52 -4.05 -11.16 9.40
N PRO A 53 -3.85 -12.11 10.33
CA PRO A 53 -3.11 -13.33 9.99
C PRO A 53 -3.77 -13.97 8.77
N PRO A 54 -3.00 -14.64 7.87
CA PRO A 54 -3.59 -15.37 6.77
C PRO A 54 -4.65 -16.32 7.35
N LEU A 55 -5.86 -16.28 6.80
CA LEU A 55 -6.87 -17.31 7.06
C LEU A 55 -6.20 -18.64 6.67
N ALA A 56 -6.05 -19.52 7.67
CA ALA A 56 -5.37 -20.80 7.54
C ALA A 56 -5.92 -21.65 6.39
#